data_AF-A0A8S3J1T8-F1
#
_entry.id   AF-A0A8S3J1T8-F1
#
_cell.length_a   1.000
_cell.length_b   1.000
_cell.length_c   1.000
_cell.angle_alpha   90.00
_cell.angle_beta   90.00
_cell.angle_gamma   90.00
#
_symmetry.space_group_name_H-M   'P 1'
#
loop_
_entity.id
_entity.type
_entity.pdbx_description
1 polymer ?
#
loop_
_entity_poly.entity_id
_entity_poly.type
_entity_poly.pdbx_seq_one_letter_code
_entity_poly.pdbx_strand_id
1 'polypeptide(L)'
;MEYIDKELIPAEHEEEILVLRSIFNEDFVSVDNVDHQSTFNLIVRFDSLPEKILLIHNQTNASTEVSHLPPITLRITYRNTYPKIDPPLYCIECDYLTCDQLSSLANQMDKMWMSGDVIVYTWIEFLKDYFFNLNNQFILFDINSSTDDKRFRTNYDKIGSKQIYEQLVEYNRVQNQ
;
A
#
# COMPACT_ATOMS: atom_id res chain seq x y z
N MET A 1 -34.91 28.65 -9.55
CA MET A 1 -33.46 28.50 -9.84
C MET A 1 -32.87 27.80 -8.63
N GLU A 2 -32.80 26.48 -8.67
CA GLU A 2 -31.99 25.73 -7.71
C GLU A 2 -30.55 26.10 -7.98
N TYR A 3 -29.91 26.74 -6.99
CA TYR A 3 -28.47 26.84 -6.95
C TYR A 3 -27.96 25.40 -6.87
N ILE A 4 -27.39 24.92 -7.97
CA ILE A 4 -26.58 23.70 -7.93
C ILE A 4 -25.40 24.07 -7.03
N ASP A 5 -25.43 23.57 -5.79
CA ASP A 5 -24.29 23.62 -4.89
C ASP A 5 -23.08 23.12 -5.69
N LYS A 6 -22.13 24.01 -5.96
CA LYS A 6 -20.80 23.59 -6.36
C LYS A 6 -20.35 22.68 -5.23
N GLU A 7 -20.18 21.39 -5.52
CA GLU A 7 -19.71 20.37 -4.58
C GLU A 7 -18.60 20.98 -3.72
N LEU A 8 -18.95 21.33 -2.48
CA LEU A 8 -18.02 21.98 -1.58
C LEU A 8 -17.05 20.88 -1.16
N ILE A 9 -15.85 20.88 -1.73
CA ILE A 9 -14.77 19.99 -1.30
C ILE A 9 -14.64 20.18 0.22
N PRO A 10 -14.82 19.12 1.04
CA PRO A 10 -14.71 19.24 2.48
C PRO A 10 -13.36 19.83 2.86
N ALA A 11 -13.34 20.82 3.76
CA ALA A 11 -12.10 21.50 4.17
C ALA A 11 -11.05 20.49 4.69
N GLU A 12 -11.54 19.42 5.34
CA GLU A 12 -10.74 18.32 5.85
C GLU A 12 -9.95 17.59 4.74
N HIS A 13 -10.44 17.56 3.48
CA HIS A 13 -9.70 16.99 2.35
C HIS A 13 -8.42 17.75 2.03
N GLU A 14 -8.53 19.08 1.89
CA GLU A 14 -7.41 19.91 1.48
C GLU A 14 -6.35 19.97 2.57
N GLU A 15 -6.80 20.01 3.83
CA GLU A 15 -5.93 19.94 5.00
C GLU A 15 -5.17 18.61 5.08
N GLU A 16 -5.85 17.47 4.93
CA GLU A 16 -5.17 16.16 4.96
C GLU A 16 -4.18 16.03 3.81
N ILE A 17 -4.54 16.43 2.59
CA ILE A 17 -3.63 16.41 1.43
C ILE A 17 -2.39 17.28 1.69
N LEU A 18 -2.57 18.47 2.26
CA LEU A 18 -1.45 19.36 2.58
C LEU A 18 -0.51 18.72 3.61
N VAL A 19 -1.07 18.12 4.66
CA VAL A 19 -0.31 17.38 5.68
C VAL A 19 0.45 16.21 5.04
N LEU A 20 -0.22 15.37 4.24
CA LEU A 20 0.40 14.24 3.56
C LEU A 20 1.53 14.69 2.62
N ARG A 21 1.31 15.75 1.83
CA ARG A 21 2.35 16.31 0.96
C ARG A 21 3.57 16.77 1.76
N SER A 22 3.36 17.37 2.93
CA SER A 22 4.46 17.83 3.79
C SER A 22 5.25 16.68 4.41
N ILE A 23 4.58 15.58 4.77
CA ILE A 23 5.21 14.41 5.39
C ILE A 23 5.96 13.58 4.35
N PHE A 24 5.33 13.27 3.23
CA PHE A 24 5.87 12.35 2.23
C PHE A 24 6.74 13.03 1.18
N ASN A 25 6.59 14.34 0.97
CA ASN A 25 7.40 15.13 0.03
C ASN A 25 7.48 14.45 -1.36
N GLU A 26 8.66 13.92 -1.73
CA GLU A 26 8.89 13.22 -3.01
C GLU A 26 8.13 11.90 -3.14
N ASP A 27 7.75 11.28 -2.03
CA ASP A 27 6.93 10.06 -1.97
C ASP A 27 5.43 10.35 -2.15
N PHE A 28 5.03 11.64 -2.23
CA PHE A 28 3.69 12.04 -2.65
C PHE A 28 3.69 12.37 -4.15
N VAL A 29 3.02 11.54 -4.95
CA VAL A 29 2.92 11.73 -6.41
C VAL A 29 1.48 12.04 -6.78
N SER A 30 1.22 13.26 -7.26
CA SER A 30 -0.12 13.64 -7.74
C SER A 30 -0.42 12.93 -9.05
N VAL A 31 -1.67 12.51 -9.25
CA VAL A 31 -2.14 11.94 -10.51
C VAL A 31 -3.01 12.98 -11.20
N ASP A 32 -2.58 13.42 -12.38
CA ASP A 32 -3.36 14.36 -13.19
C ASP A 32 -4.68 13.71 -13.59
N ASN A 33 -5.79 14.25 -13.06
CA ASN A 33 -7.12 13.74 -13.33
C ASN A 33 -7.93 14.71 -14.19
N VAL A 34 -8.67 14.14 -15.13
CA VAL A 34 -9.64 14.86 -15.98
C VAL A 34 -10.94 15.15 -15.22
N ASP A 35 -11.27 14.35 -14.20
CA ASP A 35 -12.60 14.29 -13.57
C ASP A 35 -12.68 14.98 -12.20
N HIS A 36 -11.78 15.91 -11.89
CA HIS A 36 -11.74 16.70 -10.64
C HIS A 36 -11.63 15.91 -9.31
N GLN A 37 -11.61 14.58 -9.32
CA GLN A 37 -11.31 13.78 -8.13
C GLN A 37 -9.84 13.94 -7.73
N SER A 38 -9.57 14.08 -6.43
CA SER A 38 -8.19 14.14 -5.93
C SER A 38 -7.64 12.72 -5.84
N THR A 39 -6.84 12.32 -6.84
CA THR A 39 -6.09 11.06 -6.84
C THR A 39 -4.60 11.32 -6.71
N PHE A 40 -3.95 10.52 -5.88
CA PHE A 40 -2.50 10.58 -5.67
C PHE A 40 -1.97 9.21 -5.26
N ASN A 41 -0.68 9.03 -5.43
CA ASN A 41 0.06 7.87 -4.97
C ASN A 41 0.94 8.27 -3.80
N LEU A 42 1.00 7.41 -2.80
CA LEU A 42 1.91 7.50 -1.68
C LEU A 42 2.88 6.32 -1.75
N ILE A 43 4.17 6.61 -1.89
CA ILE A 43 5.22 5.61 -1.84
C ILE A 43 5.48 5.31 -0.37
N VAL A 44 5.10 4.12 0.08
CA VAL A 44 5.32 3.67 1.45
C VAL A 44 6.65 2.94 1.49
N ARG A 45 7.64 3.63 2.05
CA ARG A 45 8.96 3.06 2.33
C ARG A 45 8.97 2.41 3.70
N PHE A 46 9.70 1.32 3.79
CA PHE A 46 10.00 0.65 5.05
C PHE A 46 11.43 1.04 5.39
N ASP A 47 11.62 1.62 6.58
CA ASP A 47 12.97 1.79 7.12
C ASP A 47 13.65 0.42 7.23
N SER A 48 14.98 0.41 7.43
CA SER A 48 15.73 -0.83 7.61
C SER A 48 15.04 -1.71 8.65
N LEU A 49 14.73 -2.96 8.26
CA LEU A 49 14.04 -3.89 9.14
C LEU A 49 14.83 -4.02 10.46
N PRO A 50 14.14 -4.05 11.62
CA PRO A 50 14.81 -4.07 12.93
C PRO A 50 15.72 -5.29 13.09
N GLU A 51 15.31 -6.41 12.50
CA GLU A 51 16.10 -7.61 12.32
C GLU A 51 16.03 -8.06 10.86
N LYS A 52 17.07 -8.77 10.41
CA LYS A 52 17.03 -9.39 9.09
C LYS A 52 15.92 -10.44 9.04
N ILE A 53 15.15 -10.41 7.97
CA ILE A 53 14.14 -11.42 7.68
C ILE A 53 14.80 -12.56 6.90
N LEU A 54 14.52 -13.79 7.30
CA LEU A 54 14.86 -14.97 6.50
C LEU A 54 13.81 -15.12 5.38
N LEU A 55 14.19 -14.72 4.16
CA LEU A 55 13.39 -14.96 2.97
C LEU A 55 13.52 -16.44 2.59
N ILE A 56 12.41 -17.15 2.43
CA ILE A 56 12.38 -18.59 2.13
C ILE A 56 11.54 -18.82 0.88
N HIS A 57 12.11 -19.47 -0.14
CA HIS A 57 11.33 -19.97 -1.26
C HIS A 57 10.97 -21.44 -1.03
N ASN A 58 9.69 -21.70 -0.75
CA ASN A 58 9.21 -22.98 -0.25
C ASN A 58 9.46 -24.15 -1.23
N GLN A 59 9.38 -23.91 -2.54
CA GLN A 59 9.53 -24.99 -3.53
C GLN A 59 10.98 -25.45 -3.74
N THR A 60 11.94 -24.53 -3.68
CA THR A 60 13.36 -24.86 -3.90
C THR A 60 14.14 -25.04 -2.60
N ASN A 61 13.51 -24.78 -1.45
CA ASN A 61 14.17 -24.68 -0.14
C ASN A 61 15.35 -23.67 -0.14
N ALA A 62 15.32 -22.69 -1.04
CA ALA A 62 16.30 -21.61 -1.03
C ALA A 62 15.94 -20.64 0.09
N SER A 63 16.96 -20.14 0.80
CA SER A 63 16.77 -19.10 1.79
C SER A 63 17.91 -18.09 1.79
N THR A 64 17.59 -16.86 2.15
CA THR A 64 18.55 -15.75 2.20
C THR A 64 18.06 -14.73 3.23
N GLU A 65 18.98 -14.19 4.01
CA GLU A 65 18.67 -13.08 4.90
C GLU A 65 18.56 -11.77 4.11
N VAL A 66 17.48 -11.04 4.33
CA VAL A 66 17.24 -9.72 3.74
C VAL A 66 17.00 -8.68 4.83
N SER A 67 17.41 -7.45 4.59
CA SER A 67 17.25 -6.31 5.53
C SER A 67 16.42 -5.17 4.95
N HIS A 68 16.10 -5.25 3.66
CA HIS A 68 15.36 -4.23 2.94
C HIS A 68 14.20 -4.87 2.18
N LEU A 69 13.05 -4.20 2.20
CA LEU A 69 11.91 -4.52 1.34
C LEU A 69 11.74 -3.41 0.29
N PRO A 70 11.36 -3.75 -0.95
CA PRO A 70 10.95 -2.75 -1.92
C PRO A 70 9.79 -1.92 -1.36
N PRO A 71 9.74 -0.60 -1.63
CA PRO A 71 8.59 0.20 -1.23
C PRO A 71 7.32 -0.30 -1.94
N ILE A 72 6.17 -0.09 -1.30
CA ILE A 72 4.86 -0.32 -1.92
C ILE A 72 4.23 1.02 -2.29
N THR A 73 3.22 0.99 -3.16
CA THR A 73 2.43 2.19 -3.47
C THR A 73 1.03 2.06 -2.90
N LEU A 74 0.60 3.05 -2.13
CA LEU A 74 -0.79 3.23 -1.74
C LEU A 74 -1.40 4.32 -2.63
N ARG A 75 -2.22 3.91 -3.60
CA ARG A 75 -2.99 4.83 -4.42
C ARG A 75 -4.26 5.22 -3.68
N ILE A 76 -4.54 6.50 -3.59
CA ILE A 76 -5.70 7.08 -2.91
C ILE A 76 -6.52 7.88 -3.90
N THR A 77 -7.85 7.81 -3.79
CA THR A 77 -8.79 8.67 -4.53
C THR A 77 -9.88 9.16 -3.60
N TYR A 78 -9.91 10.47 -3.37
CA TYR A 78 -10.92 11.09 -2.52
C TYR A 78 -12.24 11.19 -3.26
N ARG A 79 -13.29 10.69 -2.60
CA ARG A 79 -14.68 10.93 -2.99
C ARG A 79 -15.10 12.27 -2.42
N ASN A 80 -16.01 12.98 -3.07
CA ASN A 80 -16.59 14.24 -2.55
C ASN A 80 -17.27 14.08 -1.18
N THR A 81 -17.56 12.83 -0.79
CA THR A 81 -18.21 12.46 0.45
C THR A 81 -17.25 12.13 1.61
N TYR A 82 -15.95 12.00 1.35
CA TYR A 82 -14.93 11.79 2.39
C TYR A 82 -14.67 13.11 3.15
N PRO A 83 -14.20 13.11 4.41
CA PRO A 83 -14.26 12.01 5.39
C PRO A 83 -15.65 11.79 5.99
N LYS A 84 -16.66 12.54 5.57
CA LYS A 84 -17.93 12.62 6.30
C LYS A 84 -18.79 11.37 6.18
N ILE A 85 -18.96 10.82 4.98
CA ILE A 85 -19.94 9.75 4.71
C ILE A 85 -19.26 8.44 4.33
N ASP A 86 -18.20 8.51 3.52
CA ASP A 86 -17.50 7.33 3.00
C ASP A 86 -15.99 7.46 3.22
N PRO A 87 -15.26 6.33 3.33
CA PRO A 87 -13.81 6.33 3.28
C PRO A 87 -13.30 6.74 1.88
N PRO A 88 -12.02 7.10 1.75
CA PRO A 88 -11.44 7.31 0.44
C PRO A 88 -11.32 5.96 -0.27
N LEU A 89 -11.37 5.97 -1.60
CA LEU A 89 -11.01 4.80 -2.39
C LEU A 89 -9.51 4.59 -2.30
N TYR A 90 -9.06 3.34 -2.24
CA TYR A 90 -7.65 3.03 -2.24
C TYR A 90 -7.31 1.79 -3.06
N CYS A 91 -6.02 1.68 -3.42
CA CYS A 91 -5.43 0.50 -4.03
C CYS A 91 -4.01 0.30 -3.49
N ILE A 92 -3.76 -0.84 -2.83
CA ILE A 92 -2.43 -1.28 -2.39
C ILE A 92 -1.72 -1.96 -3.57
N GLU A 93 -0.65 -1.37 -4.08
CA GLU A 93 0.17 -1.94 -5.15
C GLU A 93 1.46 -2.51 -4.53
N CYS A 94 1.54 -3.85 -4.44
CA CYS A 94 2.64 -4.59 -3.84
C CYS A 94 2.85 -5.92 -4.58
N ASP A 95 4.02 -6.11 -5.17
CA ASP A 95 4.26 -7.27 -6.04
C ASP A 95 4.71 -8.53 -5.30
N TYR A 96 5.16 -8.40 -4.05
CA TYR A 96 5.72 -9.50 -3.28
C TYR A 96 4.78 -10.07 -2.21
N LEU A 97 3.53 -9.62 -2.15
CA LEU A 97 2.46 -10.24 -1.36
C LEU A 97 1.44 -10.94 -2.26
N THR A 98 0.86 -12.03 -1.76
CA THR A 98 -0.20 -12.77 -2.44
C THR A 98 -1.54 -12.03 -2.38
N CYS A 99 -2.50 -12.41 -3.23
CA CYS A 99 -3.85 -11.84 -3.19
C CYS A 99 -4.52 -12.03 -1.82
N ASP A 100 -4.31 -13.18 -1.17
CA ASP A 100 -4.89 -13.47 0.15
C ASP A 100 -4.30 -12.57 1.25
N GLN A 101 -2.98 -12.34 1.21
CA GLN A 101 -2.31 -11.44 2.15
C GLN A 101 -2.81 -10.00 1.96
N LEU A 102 -2.92 -9.52 0.72
CA LEU A 102 -3.39 -8.18 0.41
C LEU A 102 -4.88 -8.00 0.73
N SER A 103 -5.71 -9.01 0.47
CA SER A 103 -7.12 -8.99 0.87
C SER A 103 -7.28 -8.89 2.39
N SER A 104 -6.45 -9.62 3.15
CA SER A 104 -6.42 -9.51 4.61
C SER A 104 -6.03 -8.10 5.09
N LEU A 105 -5.03 -7.47 4.45
CA LEU A 105 -4.64 -6.08 4.75
C LEU A 105 -5.76 -5.09 4.43
N ALA A 106 -6.37 -5.19 3.25
CA ALA A 106 -7.48 -4.35 2.83
C ALA A 106 -8.67 -4.48 3.81
N ASN A 107 -9.02 -5.70 4.21
CA ASN A 107 -10.08 -5.94 5.18
C ASN A 107 -9.77 -5.37 6.58
N GLN A 108 -8.50 -5.22 6.96
CA GLN A 108 -8.10 -4.56 8.20
C GLN A 108 -8.17 -3.03 8.05
N MET A 109 -7.68 -2.48 6.94
CA MET A 109 -7.77 -1.05 6.64
C MET A 109 -9.22 -0.55 6.62
N ASP A 110 -10.14 -1.29 6.00
CA ASP A 110 -11.56 -0.94 5.96
C ASP A 110 -12.19 -0.84 7.36
N LYS A 111 -11.73 -1.65 8.32
CA LYS A 111 -12.25 -1.66 9.70
C LYS A 111 -11.68 -0.52 10.56
N MET A 112 -10.60 0.12 10.12
CA MET A 112 -9.98 1.22 10.87
C MET A 112 -10.70 2.54 10.66
N TRP A 113 -11.40 2.71 9.54
CA TRP A 113 -12.06 3.96 9.21
C TRP A 113 -13.38 4.14 9.97
N MET A 114 -13.62 5.36 10.44
CA MET A 114 -14.90 5.79 11.03
C MET A 114 -15.38 7.06 10.32
N SER A 115 -16.71 7.21 10.24
CA SER A 115 -17.33 8.38 9.62
C SER A 115 -16.92 9.67 10.33
N GLY A 116 -16.45 10.65 9.55
CA GLY A 116 -15.91 11.92 10.02
C GLY A 116 -14.39 11.96 10.16
N ASP A 117 -13.70 10.81 10.16
CA ASP A 117 -12.26 10.74 10.41
C ASP A 117 -11.42 10.74 9.13
N VAL A 118 -10.35 11.54 9.16
CA VAL A 118 -9.23 11.42 8.23
C VAL A 118 -8.42 10.15 8.56
N ILE A 119 -7.88 9.46 7.55
CA ILE A 119 -7.45 8.05 7.74
C ILE A 119 -6.20 7.66 6.97
N VAL A 120 -5.80 8.43 5.96
CA VAL A 120 -4.77 7.98 5.02
C VAL A 120 -3.44 7.78 5.73
N TYR A 121 -3.07 8.68 6.65
CA TYR A 121 -1.85 8.52 7.45
C TYR A 121 -1.92 7.28 8.37
N THR A 122 -3.05 7.06 9.04
CA THR A 122 -3.28 5.88 9.89
C THR A 122 -3.10 4.57 9.11
N TRP A 123 -3.62 4.50 7.89
CA TRP A 123 -3.41 3.35 7.01
C TRP A 123 -1.94 3.14 6.64
N ILE A 124 -1.19 4.21 6.40
CA ILE A 124 0.24 4.11 6.09
C ILE A 124 1.02 3.57 7.30
N GLU A 125 0.73 4.08 8.50
CA GLU A 125 1.39 3.60 9.71
C GLU A 125 1.04 2.13 9.98
N PHE A 126 -0.21 1.73 9.78
CA PHE A 126 -0.60 0.31 9.84
C PHE A 126 0.18 -0.55 8.83
N LEU A 127 0.34 -0.09 7.59
CA LEU A 127 1.11 -0.81 6.59
C LEU A 127 2.58 -0.94 7.01
N LYS A 128 3.21 0.14 7.46
CA LYS A 128 4.59 0.11 7.98
C LYS A 128 4.72 -0.87 9.14
N ASP A 129 3.80 -0.83 10.10
CA ASP A 129 3.77 -1.74 11.25
C ASP A 129 3.60 -3.19 10.81
N TYR A 130 2.75 -3.48 9.83
CA TYR A 130 2.58 -4.82 9.29
C TYR A 130 3.90 -5.39 8.74
N PHE A 131 4.63 -4.61 7.94
CA PHE A 131 5.92 -5.04 7.38
C PHE A 131 7.03 -5.09 8.43
N PHE A 132 7.01 -4.19 9.41
CA PHE A 132 7.95 -4.19 10.54
C PHE A 132 7.80 -5.45 11.40
N ASN A 133 6.57 -5.93 11.60
CA ASN A 133 6.25 -7.08 12.44
C ASN A 133 6.20 -8.43 11.69
N LEU A 134 6.79 -8.51 10.48
CA LEU A 134 6.96 -9.82 9.83
C LEU A 134 7.81 -10.73 10.76
N ASN A 135 7.39 -11.99 10.93
CA ASN A 135 7.87 -12.93 11.96
C ASN A 135 9.33 -13.43 11.78
N ASN A 136 10.29 -12.57 11.43
CA ASN A 136 11.67 -12.90 11.08
C ASN A 136 11.81 -13.93 9.94
N GLN A 137 10.70 -14.34 9.34
CA GLN A 137 10.62 -15.27 8.22
C GLN A 137 9.56 -14.76 7.26
N PHE A 138 9.92 -14.72 5.99
CA PHE A 138 9.00 -14.39 4.91
C PHE A 138 9.03 -15.53 3.90
N ILE A 139 7.97 -16.33 3.93
CA ILE A 139 7.87 -17.55 3.12
C ILE A 139 7.13 -17.20 1.83
N LEU A 140 7.83 -17.40 0.71
CA LEU A 140 7.28 -17.31 -0.63
C LEU A 140 6.88 -18.70 -1.12
N PHE A 141 5.66 -18.80 -1.61
CA PHE A 141 5.05 -20.01 -2.11
C PHE A 141 4.08 -19.68 -3.23
N ASP A 142 3.91 -20.59 -4.18
CA ASP A 142 2.89 -20.43 -5.21
C ASP A 142 1.53 -20.83 -4.65
N ILE A 143 0.55 -19.94 -4.81
CA ILE A 143 -0.87 -20.21 -4.57
C ILE A 143 -1.60 -19.89 -5.85
N ASN A 144 -2.59 -20.72 -6.23
CA ASN A 144 -3.57 -20.30 -7.22
C ASN A 144 -4.64 -19.47 -6.51
N SER A 145 -4.36 -18.19 -6.29
CA SER A 145 -5.37 -17.22 -5.86
C SER A 145 -5.71 -16.29 -7.01
N SER A 146 -7.00 -16.09 -7.29
CA SER A 146 -7.44 -15.07 -8.24
C SER A 146 -8.57 -14.29 -7.62
N THR A 147 -8.51 -12.97 -7.70
CA THR A 147 -9.51 -12.07 -7.13
C THR A 147 -9.77 -10.88 -8.06
N ASP A 148 -11.01 -10.40 -8.09
CA ASP A 148 -11.42 -9.12 -8.72
C ASP A 148 -11.47 -7.99 -7.66
N ASP A 149 -10.74 -8.15 -6.56
CA ASP A 149 -10.66 -7.12 -5.55
C ASP A 149 -9.85 -5.93 -6.06
N LYS A 150 -10.51 -4.78 -6.23
CA LYS A 150 -9.90 -3.55 -6.74
C LYS A 150 -9.09 -2.79 -5.69
N ARG A 151 -9.15 -3.21 -4.42
CA ARG A 151 -8.42 -2.58 -3.30
C ARG A 151 -6.92 -2.88 -3.33
N PHE A 152 -6.46 -3.76 -4.21
CA PHE A 152 -5.04 -4.03 -4.36
C PHE A 152 -4.67 -4.56 -5.76
N ARG A 153 -3.38 -4.50 -6.06
CA ARG A 153 -2.76 -5.06 -7.25
C ARG A 153 -1.45 -5.73 -6.86
N THR A 154 -1.24 -6.91 -7.41
CA THR A 154 0.01 -7.66 -7.26
C THR A 154 0.34 -8.38 -8.56
N ASN A 155 1.63 -8.45 -8.88
CA ASN A 155 2.13 -9.31 -9.94
C ASN A 155 2.52 -10.71 -9.44
N TYR A 156 2.39 -11.00 -8.14
CA TYR A 156 2.82 -12.26 -7.51
C TYR A 156 2.35 -13.50 -8.30
N ASP A 157 1.04 -13.60 -8.57
CA ASP A 157 0.47 -14.76 -9.25
C ASP A 157 0.83 -14.82 -10.74
N LYS A 158 1.27 -13.70 -11.34
CA LYS A 158 1.68 -13.65 -12.75
C LYS A 158 3.13 -14.08 -12.96
N ILE A 159 4.02 -13.68 -12.04
CA ILE A 159 5.47 -13.94 -12.17
C ILE A 159 5.94 -15.13 -11.32
N GLY A 160 5.15 -15.53 -10.32
CA GLY A 160 5.41 -16.67 -9.46
C GLY A 160 6.40 -16.37 -8.33
N SER A 161 6.31 -17.17 -7.27
CA SER A 161 7.11 -17.00 -6.04
C SER A 161 8.62 -17.09 -6.28
N LYS A 162 9.06 -17.86 -7.28
CA LYS A 162 10.48 -17.93 -7.67
C LYS A 162 11.01 -16.59 -8.18
N GLN A 163 10.29 -15.94 -9.09
CA GLN A 163 10.73 -14.66 -9.66
C GLN A 163 10.71 -13.57 -8.59
N ILE A 164 9.71 -13.59 -7.71
CA ILE A 164 9.63 -12.68 -6.55
C ILE A 164 10.83 -12.88 -5.62
N TYR A 165 11.20 -14.14 -5.32
CA TYR A 165 12.38 -14.43 -4.51
C TYR A 165 13.65 -13.80 -5.10
N GLU A 166 13.89 -14.02 -6.39
CA GLU A 166 15.05 -13.49 -7.10
C GLU A 166 15.07 -11.94 -7.09
N GLN A 167 13.92 -11.30 -7.28
CA GLN A 167 13.79 -9.83 -7.23
C GLN A 167 14.08 -9.26 -5.83
N LEU A 168 13.60 -9.90 -4.77
CA LEU A 168 13.86 -9.45 -3.39
C LEU A 168 15.33 -9.62 -3.01
N VAL A 169 15.96 -10.72 -3.42
CA VAL A 169 17.41 -10.93 -3.24
C VAL A 169 18.20 -9.86 -3.98
N GLU A 170 17.87 -9.59 -5.25
CA GLU A 170 18.54 -8.59 -6.06
C GLU A 170 18.36 -7.18 -5.50
N TYR A 171 17.16 -6.84 -5.04
CA TYR A 171 16.90 -5.56 -4.37
C TYR A 171 17.82 -5.36 -3.16
N ASN A 172 17.97 -6.38 -2.32
CA ASN A 172 18.88 -6.34 -1.17
C ASN A 172 20.36 -6.25 -1.58
N ARG A 173 20.75 -6.87 -2.70
CA ARG A 173 22.10 -6.74 -3.24
C ARG A 173 22.42 -5.29 -3.63
N VAL A 174 21.45 -4.56 -4.17
CA VAL A 174 21.61 -3.15 -4.60
C VAL A 174 21.62 -2.21 -3.39
N GLN A 175 20.75 -2.41 -2.40
CA GLN A 175 20.68 -1.54 -1.22
C GLN A 175 21.91 -1.64 -0.29
N ASN A 176 22.67 -2.74 -0.38
CA ASN A 176 23.87 -2.97 0.43
C ASN A 176 25.20 -2.59 -0.25
N GLN A 177 25.15 -1.95 -1.43
CA GLN A 177 26.32 -1.41 -2.14
C GLN A 177 26.54 0.06 -1.81
#